data_AF-A0A0Q8SNY2-F1
#
_entry.id   AF-A0A0Q8SNY2-F1
#
_cell.length_a   1.000
_cell.length_b   1.000
_cell.length_c   1.000
_cell.angle_alpha   90.00
_cell.angle_beta   90.00
_cell.angle_gamma   90.00
#
_symmetry.space_group_name_H-M   'P 1'
#
loop_
_entity.id
_entity.type
_entity.pdbx_description
1 polymer ?
#
loop_
_entity_poly.entity_id
_entity_poly.type
_entity_poly.pdbx_seq_one_letter_code
_entity_poly.pdbx_strand_id
1 'polypeptide(L)'
;MEADFALLGVDAEGARLAATASATSDENATGDFELWPEHQQAWEVFLDCGRQWRVIAGQGGVYFQGLEATAVESSFRIQGVPRKDWRTVRSQVQVLEDEAAEILNDR
;
A
#
# COMPACT_ATOMS: atom_id res chain seq x y z
N MET A 1 25.53 20.69 -11.57
CA MET A 1 26.30 19.77 -10.71
C MET A 1 26.22 18.42 -11.40
N GLU A 2 27.14 18.15 -12.32
CA GLU A 2 27.19 16.87 -13.03
C GLU A 2 27.63 15.81 -12.02
N ALA A 3 26.79 14.80 -11.79
CA ALA A 3 27.18 13.65 -10.99
C ALA A 3 28.26 12.88 -11.74
N ASP A 4 29.45 12.77 -11.14
CA ASP A 4 30.60 12.11 -11.76
C ASP A 4 30.53 10.59 -11.54
N PHE A 5 29.70 9.94 -12.36
CA PHE A 5 29.51 8.49 -12.35
C PHE A 5 30.81 7.72 -12.64
N ALA A 6 31.80 8.37 -13.26
CA ALA A 6 33.10 7.76 -13.55
C ALA A 6 33.87 7.36 -12.28
N LEU A 7 33.66 8.05 -11.16
CA LEU A 7 34.28 7.71 -9.87
C LEU A 7 33.77 6.36 -9.31
N LEU A 8 32.59 5.92 -9.76
CA LEU A 8 31.96 4.65 -9.40
C LEU A 8 32.25 3.54 -10.41
N GLY A 9 33.06 3.81 -11.44
CA GLY A 9 33.39 2.83 -12.49
C GLY A 9 32.24 2.50 -13.43
N VAL A 10 31.19 3.33 -13.47
CA VAL A 10 30.00 3.16 -14.32
C VAL A 10 29.84 4.41 -15.17
N ASP A 11 29.63 4.25 -16.48
CA ASP A 11 29.36 5.41 -17.33
C ASP A 11 27.92 5.93 -17.16
N ALA A 12 27.66 7.15 -17.62
CA ALA A 12 26.35 7.79 -17.45
C ALA A 12 25.22 7.02 -18.16
N GLU A 13 25.52 6.22 -19.18
CA GLU A 13 24.53 5.39 -19.87
C GLU A 13 24.20 4.14 -19.07
N GLY A 14 25.20 3.47 -18.51
CA GLY A 14 25.03 2.36 -17.57
C GLY A 14 24.25 2.78 -16.32
N ALA A 15 24.49 3.99 -15.80
CA ALA A 15 23.74 4.55 -14.69
C ALA A 15 22.26 4.79 -15.04
N ARG A 16 21.97 5.31 -16.25
CA ARG A 16 20.60 5.49 -16.74
C ARG A 16 19.89 4.16 -16.94
N LEU A 17 20.55 3.18 -17.57
CA LEU A 17 20.00 1.85 -17.81
C LEU A 17 19.68 1.11 -16.51
N ALA A 18 20.55 1.20 -15.51
CA ALA A 18 20.30 0.64 -14.18
C ALA A 18 19.11 1.34 -13.49
N ALA A 19 19.00 2.67 -13.59
CA ALA A 19 17.86 3.40 -13.05
C ALA A 19 16.55 3.01 -13.73
N THR A 20 16.53 2.82 -15.06
CA THR A 20 15.33 2.34 -15.77
C THR A 20 15.01 0.87 -15.47
N ALA A 21 16.03 0.03 -15.23
CA ALA A 21 15.83 -1.36 -14.82
C ALA A 21 15.25 -1.43 -13.40
N SER A 22 15.68 -0.57 -12.48
CA SER A 22 15.06 -0.43 -11.15
C SER A 22 13.69 0.27 -11.18
N ALA A 23 13.41 1.08 -12.19
CA ALA A 23 12.10 1.72 -12.41
C ALA A 23 11.08 0.79 -13.09
N THR A 24 11.50 -0.43 -13.48
CA THR A 24 10.57 -1.48 -13.90
C THR A 24 10.08 -2.19 -12.63
N SER A 25 9.32 -1.47 -11.81
CA SER A 25 8.48 -2.09 -10.80
C SER A 25 7.50 -2.98 -11.56
N ASP A 26 7.64 -4.29 -11.39
CA ASP A 26 6.72 -5.28 -11.95
C ASP A 26 5.29 -4.96 -11.47
N GLU A 27 4.51 -4.25 -12.30
CA GLU A 27 3.08 -3.93 -12.09
C GLU A 27 2.19 -5.17 -11.92
N ASN A 28 2.77 -6.38 -12.00
CA ASN A 28 2.10 -7.66 -11.81
C ASN A 28 3.05 -8.71 -11.22
N ALA A 29 3.96 -8.33 -10.33
CA ALA A 29 4.82 -9.27 -9.60
C ALA A 29 3.96 -10.30 -8.85
N THR A 30 3.72 -11.44 -9.49
CA THR A 30 3.03 -12.57 -8.88
C THR A 30 4.07 -13.35 -8.09
N GLY A 31 4.07 -13.21 -6.77
CA GLY A 31 5.03 -13.85 -5.87
C GLY A 31 4.65 -13.67 -4.39
N ASP A 32 5.34 -14.39 -3.52
CA ASP A 32 5.23 -14.20 -2.08
C ASP A 32 5.99 -12.93 -1.68
N PHE A 33 5.38 -12.09 -0.84
CA PHE A 33 6.00 -10.89 -0.29
C PHE A 33 6.31 -11.07 1.19
N GLU A 34 7.46 -10.57 1.62
CA GLU A 34 7.80 -10.53 3.04
C GLU A 34 7.01 -9.42 3.73
N LEU A 35 6.28 -9.76 4.79
CA LEU A 35 5.58 -8.82 5.65
C LEU A 35 6.39 -8.60 6.93
N TRP A 36 6.84 -7.38 7.16
CA TRP A 36 7.59 -7.06 8.38
C TRP A 36 6.71 -7.22 9.63
N PRO A 37 7.27 -7.73 10.75
CA PRO A 37 6.49 -8.00 11.96
C PRO A 37 5.72 -6.79 12.48
N GLU A 38 6.23 -5.57 12.30
CA GLU A 38 5.61 -4.33 12.75
C GLU A 38 4.36 -3.94 11.95
N HIS A 39 4.14 -4.57 10.78
CA HIS A 39 3.00 -4.34 9.89
C HIS A 39 1.99 -5.49 9.90
N GLN A 40 2.32 -6.61 10.53
CA GLN A 40 1.44 -7.79 10.58
C GLN A 40 0.05 -7.44 11.10
N GLN A 41 -0.04 -6.69 12.20
CA GLN A 41 -1.33 -6.36 12.80
C GLN A 41 -2.20 -5.48 11.90
N ALA A 42 -1.61 -4.52 11.19
CA ALA A 42 -2.34 -3.65 10.28
C ALA A 42 -2.80 -4.41 9.04
N TRP A 43 -1.97 -5.31 8.53
CA TRP A 43 -2.33 -6.21 7.44
C TRP A 43 -3.53 -7.09 7.78
N GLU A 44 -3.52 -7.73 8.96
CA GLU A 44 -4.64 -8.56 9.44
C GLU A 44 -5.95 -7.76 9.58
N VAL A 45 -5.87 -6.54 10.14
CA VAL A 45 -7.04 -5.64 10.25
C VAL A 45 -7.56 -5.23 8.88
N PHE A 46 -6.66 -4.89 7.95
CA PHE A 46 -7.03 -4.51 6.59
C PHE A 46 -7.74 -5.65 5.86
N LEU A 47 -7.21 -6.88 5.94
CA LEU A 47 -7.81 -8.06 5.33
C LEU A 47 -9.20 -8.38 5.91
N ASP A 48 -9.37 -8.28 7.22
CA ASP A 48 -10.67 -8.48 7.89
C ASP A 48 -11.73 -7.47 7.38
N CYS A 49 -11.31 -6.24 7.12
CA CYS A 49 -12.15 -5.15 6.62
C CYS A 49 -12.33 -5.15 5.09
N GLY A 50 -11.60 -5.97 4.32
CA GLY A 50 -11.45 -5.83 2.86
C GLY A 50 -12.75 -5.88 2.04
N ARG A 51 -13.86 -6.34 2.63
CA ARG A 51 -15.21 -6.38 2.04
C ARG A 51 -16.12 -5.21 2.45
N GLN A 52 -15.62 -4.30 3.28
CA GLN A 52 -16.40 -3.23 3.94
C GLN A 52 -15.99 -1.86 3.39
N TRP A 53 -15.97 -1.76 2.06
CA TRP A 53 -15.74 -0.50 1.37
C TRP A 53 -17.00 0.33 1.30
N ARG A 54 -16.84 1.63 1.51
CA ARG A 54 -17.83 2.64 1.13
C ARG A 54 -17.76 2.82 -0.38
N VAL A 55 -18.86 2.47 -1.05
CA VAL A 55 -18.97 2.52 -2.50
C VAL A 55 -20.03 3.55 -2.92
N ILE A 56 -19.67 4.43 -3.83
CA ILE A 56 -20.57 5.42 -4.45
C ILE A 56 -20.80 4.97 -5.88
N ALA A 57 -22.06 4.66 -6.24
CA ALA A 57 -22.44 4.28 -7.59
C ALA A 57 -23.33 5.35 -8.22
N GLY A 58 -23.05 5.71 -9.48
CA GLY A 58 -23.80 6.72 -10.23
C GLY A 58 -23.66 6.57 -11.75
N GLN A 59 -24.13 7.57 -12.50
CA GLN A 59 -24.05 7.54 -13.97
C GLN A 59 -22.63 7.42 -14.53
N GLY A 60 -21.61 7.82 -13.75
CA GLY A 60 -20.20 7.75 -14.12
C GLY A 60 -19.48 6.45 -13.73
N GLY A 61 -20.20 5.46 -13.18
CA GLY A 61 -19.61 4.19 -12.74
C GLY A 61 -19.66 3.99 -11.22
N VAL A 62 -18.76 3.13 -10.73
CA VAL A 62 -18.61 2.75 -9.33
C VAL A 62 -17.31 3.35 -8.82
N TYR A 63 -17.38 4.03 -7.68
CA TYR A 63 -16.22 4.63 -7.04
C TYR A 63 -16.08 4.13 -5.59
N PHE A 64 -14.90 3.59 -5.27
CA PHE A 64 -14.53 3.10 -3.95
C PHE A 64 -13.89 4.24 -3.17
N GLN A 65 -14.56 4.73 -2.14
CA GLN A 65 -14.11 5.89 -1.37
C GLN A 65 -13.10 5.53 -0.27
N GLY A 66 -13.24 4.35 0.33
CA GLY A 66 -12.44 3.94 1.48
C GLY A 66 -13.11 2.83 2.30
N LEU A 67 -12.41 2.33 3.31
CA LEU A 67 -12.95 1.39 4.30
C LEU A 67 -13.85 2.11 5.31
N GLU A 68 -14.91 1.44 5.77
CA GLU A 68 -15.77 1.99 6.82
C GLU A 68 -15.00 2.10 8.15
N ALA A 69 -14.87 3.31 8.69
CA ALA A 69 -14.10 3.56 9.91
C ALA A 69 -14.59 2.75 11.13
N THR A 70 -15.90 2.45 11.20
CA THR A 70 -16.49 1.61 12.25
C THR A 70 -16.11 0.14 12.09
N ALA A 71 -15.91 -0.34 10.86
CA ALA A 71 -15.39 -1.68 10.60
C ALA A 71 -13.95 -1.80 11.09
N VAL A 72 -13.10 -0.83 10.76
CA VAL A 72 -11.70 -0.78 11.21
C VAL A 72 -11.61 -0.73 12.74
N GLU A 73 -12.42 0.11 13.38
CA GLU A 73 -12.45 0.17 14.85
C GLU A 73 -12.94 -1.16 15.47
N SER A 74 -13.96 -1.78 14.89
CA SER A 74 -14.44 -3.09 15.34
C SER A 74 -13.36 -4.16 15.19
N SER A 75 -12.64 -4.16 14.07
CA SER A 75 -11.57 -5.12 13.79
C SER A 75 -10.42 -5.01 14.79
N PHE A 76 -10.06 -3.80 15.25
CA PHE A 76 -9.10 -3.64 16.35
C PHE A 76 -9.46 -4.43 17.61
N ARG A 77 -10.76 -4.49 17.94
CA ARG A 77 -11.24 -5.22 19.11
C ARG A 77 -11.25 -6.73 18.87
N ILE A 78 -11.66 -7.16 17.68
CA ILE A 78 -11.71 -8.58 17.29
C ILE A 78 -10.30 -9.19 17.26
N GLN A 79 -9.34 -8.46 16.69
CA GLN A 79 -7.94 -8.88 16.56
C GLN A 79 -7.11 -8.65 17.84
N GLY A 80 -7.71 -8.08 18.90
CA GLY A 80 -7.01 -7.85 20.17
C GLY A 80 -5.91 -6.80 20.12
N VAL A 81 -5.98 -5.83 19.20
CA VAL A 81 -5.00 -4.74 19.09
C VAL A 81 -4.97 -3.93 20.38
N PRO A 82 -3.81 -3.73 21.04
CA PRO A 82 -3.74 -2.93 22.25
C PRO A 82 -4.19 -1.50 22.00
N ARG A 83 -5.03 -0.94 22.90
CA ARG A 83 -5.65 0.40 22.73
C ARG A 83 -4.63 1.52 22.43
N LYS A 84 -3.42 1.43 23.01
CA LYS A 84 -2.31 2.37 22.80
C LYS A 84 -1.78 2.37 21.36
N ASP A 85 -1.92 1.25 20.65
CA ASP A 85 -1.35 1.03 19.32
C ASP A 85 -2.39 1.32 18.22
N TRP A 86 -3.67 1.50 18.56
CA TRP A 86 -4.75 1.73 17.59
C TRP A 86 -4.46 2.90 16.65
N ARG A 87 -3.85 3.98 17.15
CA ARG A 87 -3.52 5.12 16.30
C ARG A 87 -2.49 4.74 15.23
N THR A 88 -1.46 4.01 15.62
CA THR A 88 -0.38 3.57 14.71
C THR A 88 -0.92 2.57 13.69
N VAL A 89 -1.65 1.54 14.16
CA VAL A 89 -2.25 0.52 13.29
C VAL A 89 -3.25 1.16 12.34
N ARG A 90 -4.09 2.09 12.81
CA ARG A 90 -5.01 2.84 11.93
C ARG A 90 -4.26 3.60 10.84
N SER A 91 -3.18 4.28 11.17
CA SER A 91 -2.38 5.00 10.17
C SER A 91 -1.78 4.06 9.12
N GLN A 92 -1.36 2.86 9.50
CA GLN A 92 -0.85 1.85 8.57
C GLN A 92 -1.96 1.28 7.68
N VAL A 93 -3.15 1.03 8.24
CA VAL A 93 -4.33 0.60 7.47
C VAL A 93 -4.74 1.65 6.45
N GLN A 94 -4.65 2.94 6.79
CA GLN A 94 -4.95 4.03 5.85
C GLN A 94 -4.01 4.04 4.64
N VAL A 95 -2.72 3.73 4.83
CA VAL A 95 -1.79 3.58 3.70
C VAL A 95 -2.23 2.42 2.78
N LEU A 96 -2.58 1.27 3.34
CA LEU A 96 -3.09 0.14 2.55
C LEU A 96 -4.42 0.46 1.85
N GLU A 97 -5.29 1.21 2.51
CA GLU A 97 -6.57 1.69 1.98
C GLU A 97 -6.37 2.63 0.78
N ASP A 98 -5.47 3.61 0.90
CA ASP A 98 -5.20 4.57 -0.18
C ASP A 98 -4.68 3.84 -1.44
N GLU A 99 -3.66 2.98 -1.29
CA GLU A 99 -3.10 2.19 -2.40
C GLU A 99 -4.12 1.23 -3.03
N ALA A 100 -4.94 0.57 -2.19
CA ALA A 100 -5.99 -0.31 -2.68
C ALA A 100 -7.10 0.47 -3.40
N ALA A 101 -7.44 1.69 -2.95
CA ALA A 101 -8.44 2.52 -3.58
C ALA A 101 -8.00 2.95 -4.99
N GLU A 102 -6.72 3.26 -5.19
CA GLU A 102 -6.18 3.55 -6.52
C GLU A 102 -6.39 2.36 -7.46
N ILE A 103 -6.00 1.15 -7.03
CA ILE A 103 -6.17 -0.07 -7.83
C ILE A 103 -7.64 -0.41 -8.11
N LEU A 104 -8.53 -0.21 -7.12
CA LEU A 104 -9.96 -0.50 -7.27
C LEU A 104 -10.68 0.48 -8.20
N ASN A 105 -10.22 1.73 -8.25
CA ASN A 105 -10.84 2.80 -9.05
C ASN A 105 -10.20 2.97 -10.44
N ASP A 106 -9.03 2.40 -10.69
CA ASP A 106 -8.41 2.36 -12.02
C ASP A 106 -8.99 1.26 -12.94
N ARG A 107 -9.89 0.41 -12.39
CA ARG A 107 -10.60 -0.65 -13.12
C ARG A 107 -11.98 -0.21 -13.62
#